data_AF-A0A2E7C9H7-F1
#
_entry.id   AF-A0A2E7C9H7-F1
#
_cell.length_a   1.000
_cell.length_b   1.000
_cell.length_c   1.000
_cell.angle_alpha   90.00
_cell.angle_beta   90.00
_cell.angle_gamma   90.00
#
_symmetry.space_group_name_H-M   'P 1'
#
loop_
_entity.id
_entity.type
_entity.pdbx_description
1 polymer ?
#
loop_
_entity_poly.entity_id
_entity_poly.type
_entity_poly.pdbx_seq_one_letter_code
_entity_poly.pdbx_strand_id
1 'polypeptide(L)'
;MSRRSLYILIFLIATGCCREDCADTYIINGTVENSNNGDPCVGFEIELEEMVMEGGVLNGFYESVATTTTDASGFYYIEFPRKQALSYRIGILEDGWFPVLDEIEPNLFTPDVPFDYNIITTPKADLDISVFNTAPSNETDKMIVRLLKTYDEYSSCDTEWRVFIGADIDTTWSCILPGNVWMPYITIDQTDPENETTTIDSVYCTSFGQATINVVY
;
A
#
# COMPACT_ATOMS: atom_id res chain seq x y z
N MET A 1 19.49 -70.73 -56.04
CA MET A 1 20.41 -69.78 -55.38
C MET A 1 20.70 -68.67 -56.37
N SER A 2 20.60 -67.37 -56.11
CA SER A 2 20.55 -66.63 -54.86
C SER A 2 19.64 -65.40 -55.03
N ARG A 3 18.76 -65.16 -54.05
CA ARG A 3 18.07 -63.88 -53.85
C ARG A 3 19.10 -62.88 -53.32
N ARG A 4 19.23 -61.71 -53.94
CA ARG A 4 19.95 -60.57 -53.35
C ARG A 4 18.93 -59.50 -53.01
N SER A 5 18.71 -59.37 -51.71
CA SER A 5 17.78 -58.47 -51.05
C SER A 5 18.17 -57.02 -51.29
N LEU A 6 17.19 -56.24 -51.73
CA LEU A 6 17.21 -54.79 -51.84
C LEU A 6 16.91 -54.23 -50.43
N TYR A 7 17.93 -53.81 -49.68
CA TYR A 7 17.74 -53.11 -48.41
C TYR A 7 17.55 -51.62 -48.67
N ILE A 8 16.29 -51.19 -48.62
CA ILE A 8 15.88 -49.78 -48.56
C ILE A 8 16.20 -49.30 -47.14
N LEU A 9 17.27 -48.51 -47.02
CA LEU A 9 17.60 -47.80 -45.79
C LEU A 9 16.70 -46.57 -45.69
N ILE A 10 15.55 -46.72 -45.01
CA ILE A 10 14.70 -45.62 -44.59
C ILE A 10 15.48 -44.84 -43.52
N PHE A 11 16.11 -43.74 -43.95
CA PHE A 11 16.67 -42.75 -43.05
C PHE A 11 15.48 -41.92 -42.54
N LEU A 12 14.90 -42.40 -41.44
CA LEU A 12 13.89 -41.70 -40.65
C LEU A 12 14.58 -40.45 -40.09
N ILE A 13 14.40 -39.34 -40.79
CA ILE A 13 14.72 -38.01 -40.29
C ILE A 13 13.70 -37.74 -39.17
N ALA A 14 14.03 -38.19 -37.96
CA ALA A 14 13.45 -37.64 -36.75
C ALA A 14 13.95 -36.20 -36.65
N THR A 15 13.29 -35.28 -37.35
CA THR A 15 13.22 -33.89 -36.93
C THR A 15 12.47 -33.90 -35.61
N GLY A 16 13.20 -34.22 -34.54
CA GLY A 16 12.83 -33.78 -33.21
C GLY A 16 12.74 -32.27 -33.31
N CYS A 17 11.52 -31.77 -33.45
CA CYS A 17 11.19 -30.39 -33.22
C CYS A 17 11.54 -30.17 -31.74
N CYS A 18 12.77 -29.73 -31.47
CA CYS A 18 13.06 -29.06 -30.21
C CYS A 18 12.19 -27.82 -30.28
N ARG A 19 11.02 -27.88 -29.65
CA ARG A 19 10.22 -26.68 -29.41
C ARG A 19 10.78 -26.01 -28.15
N GLU A 20 12.07 -25.68 -28.20
CA GLU A 20 12.79 -24.87 -27.20
C GLU A 20 12.51 -23.36 -27.40
N ASP A 21 11.39 -23.03 -28.06
CA ASP A 21 10.84 -21.66 -28.25
C ASP A 21 9.41 -21.57 -27.68
N CYS A 22 9.12 -22.26 -26.58
CA CYS A 22 7.88 -22.00 -25.84
C CYS A 22 8.25 -21.08 -24.68
N ALA A 23 8.10 -19.78 -24.90
CA ALA A 23 8.02 -18.81 -23.82
C ALA A 23 6.99 -19.31 -22.77
N ASP A 24 7.47 -19.61 -21.57
CA ASP A 24 6.69 -20.29 -20.52
C ASP A 24 6.72 -19.54 -19.19
N THR A 25 7.34 -18.36 -19.16
CA THR A 25 7.34 -17.49 -17.99
C THR A 25 6.68 -16.15 -18.29
N TYR A 26 6.10 -15.59 -17.24
CA TYR A 26 5.71 -14.20 -17.18
C TYR A 26 6.75 -13.44 -16.35
N ILE A 27 6.98 -12.19 -16.74
CA ILE A 27 8.00 -11.34 -16.16
C ILE A 27 7.36 -10.02 -15.75
N ILE A 28 7.58 -9.60 -14.50
CA ILE A 28 7.28 -8.25 -14.02
C ILE A 28 8.59 -7.59 -13.63
N ASN A 29 8.76 -6.36 -14.06
CA ASN A 29 9.85 -5.49 -13.64
C ASN A 29 9.28 -4.14 -13.24
N GLY A 30 9.94 -3.45 -12.31
CA GLY A 30 9.40 -2.19 -11.83
C GLY A 30 10.29 -1.53 -10.80
N THR A 31 9.90 -0.33 -10.39
CA THR A 31 10.47 0.37 -9.25
C THR A 31 9.42 0.58 -8.16
N VAL A 32 9.90 0.66 -6.92
CA VAL A 32 9.09 1.14 -5.79
C VAL A 32 9.63 2.48 -5.34
N GLU A 33 8.76 3.49 -5.33
CA GLU A 33 9.12 4.87 -5.01
C GLU A 33 8.30 5.41 -3.84
N ASN A 34 8.93 6.27 -3.04
CA ASN A 34 8.28 6.99 -1.96
C ASN A 34 7.44 8.14 -2.52
N SER A 35 6.15 8.19 -2.19
CA SER A 35 5.21 9.20 -2.68
C SER A 35 5.58 10.64 -2.29
N ASN A 36 6.35 10.83 -1.21
CA ASN A 36 6.69 12.15 -0.71
C ASN A 36 7.81 12.84 -1.49
N ASN A 37 8.76 12.07 -2.04
CA ASN A 37 9.98 12.63 -2.61
C ASN A 37 10.50 11.91 -3.86
N GLY A 38 9.89 10.78 -4.24
CA GLY A 38 10.33 9.95 -5.37
C GLY A 38 11.62 9.18 -5.09
N ASP A 39 12.10 9.14 -3.84
CA ASP A 39 13.26 8.33 -3.49
C ASP A 39 12.94 6.84 -3.61
N PRO A 40 13.91 5.99 -4.01
CA PRO A 40 13.70 4.56 -4.11
C PRO A 40 13.48 3.92 -2.73
N CYS A 41 12.46 3.07 -2.64
CA CYS A 41 12.19 2.24 -1.48
C CYS A 41 13.06 0.97 -1.55
N VAL A 42 14.20 0.98 -0.87
CA VAL A 42 15.21 -0.10 -0.90
C VAL A 42 14.90 -1.19 0.11
N GLY A 43 15.00 -2.45 -0.29
CA GLY A 43 14.83 -3.63 0.57
C GLY A 43 13.38 -3.99 0.89
N PHE A 44 12.41 -3.44 0.17
CA PHE A 44 10.99 -3.71 0.38
C PHE A 44 10.65 -5.08 -0.17
N GLU A 45 9.95 -5.90 0.60
CA GLU A 45 9.43 -7.18 0.13
C GLU A 45 8.21 -6.96 -0.76
N ILE A 46 8.27 -7.54 -1.95
CA ILE A 46 7.18 -7.54 -2.93
C ILE A 46 6.64 -8.96 -2.99
N GLU A 47 5.34 -9.09 -2.83
CA GLU A 47 4.64 -10.37 -2.98
C GLU A 47 3.73 -10.32 -4.21
N LEU A 48 3.83 -11.36 -5.04
CA LEU A 48 2.92 -11.63 -6.14
C LEU A 48 2.08 -12.85 -5.79
N GLU A 49 0.77 -12.69 -5.83
CA GLU A 49 -0.21 -13.75 -5.63
C GLU A 49 -1.05 -13.97 -6.91
N GLU A 50 -1.62 -15.17 -7.05
CA GLU A 50 -2.53 -15.52 -8.14
C GLU A 50 -3.84 -16.11 -7.61
N MET A 51 -4.92 -15.89 -8.34
CA MET A 51 -6.17 -16.61 -8.16
C MET A 51 -6.38 -17.52 -9.36
N VAL A 52 -6.41 -18.84 -9.15
CA VAL A 52 -6.54 -19.84 -10.22
C VAL A 52 -7.89 -20.57 -10.17
N MET A 53 -8.32 -21.09 -11.32
CA MET A 53 -9.45 -22.02 -11.41
C MET A 53 -8.93 -23.45 -11.55
N GLU A 54 -9.07 -24.25 -10.49
CA GLU A 54 -8.66 -25.65 -10.51
C GLU A 54 -9.89 -26.58 -10.55
N GLY A 55 -9.92 -27.51 -11.52
CA GLY A 55 -10.98 -28.51 -11.62
C GLY A 55 -12.40 -27.97 -11.88
N GLY A 56 -12.55 -26.74 -12.37
CA GLY A 56 -13.86 -26.11 -12.60
C GLY A 56 -14.54 -25.55 -11.34
N VAL A 57 -13.82 -25.52 -10.22
CA VAL A 57 -14.23 -24.83 -8.99
C VAL A 57 -13.37 -23.57 -8.85
N LEU A 58 -14.03 -22.43 -8.61
CA LEU A 58 -13.34 -21.19 -8.28
C LEU A 58 -12.67 -21.35 -6.90
N ASN A 59 -11.33 -21.38 -6.87
CA ASN A 59 -10.61 -21.11 -5.64
C ASN A 59 -10.70 -19.59 -5.42
N GLY A 60 -11.55 -19.16 -4.49
CA GLY A 60 -11.80 -17.73 -4.26
C GLY A 60 -10.69 -17.02 -3.49
N PHE A 61 -9.55 -17.69 -3.27
CA PHE A 61 -8.43 -17.17 -2.50
C PHE A 61 -7.24 -16.92 -3.42
N TYR A 62 -6.48 -15.88 -3.10
CA TYR A 62 -5.17 -15.62 -3.68
C TYR A 62 -4.14 -16.53 -3.01
N GLU A 63 -3.22 -17.07 -3.81
CA GLU A 63 -2.10 -17.91 -3.35
C GLU A 63 -0.78 -17.27 -3.79
N SER A 64 0.22 -17.27 -2.90
CA SER A 64 1.54 -16.71 -3.18
C SER A 64 2.23 -17.46 -4.33
N VAL A 65 2.72 -16.72 -5.32
CA VAL A 65 3.40 -17.24 -6.52
C VAL A 65 4.90 -16.99 -6.43
N ALA A 66 5.26 -15.76 -6.03
CA ALA A 66 6.63 -15.32 -5.97
C ALA A 66 6.78 -14.18 -4.96
N THR A 67 7.96 -14.10 -4.36
CA THR A 67 8.39 -12.96 -3.55
C THR A 67 9.75 -12.47 -4.06
N THR A 68 9.99 -11.17 -3.93
CA THR A 68 11.28 -10.55 -4.24
C THR A 68 11.52 -9.36 -3.32
N THR A 69 12.70 -8.76 -3.40
CA THR A 69 13.04 -7.55 -2.64
C THR A 69 13.61 -6.50 -3.56
N THR A 70 13.30 -5.23 -3.30
CA THR A 70 13.82 -4.13 -4.11
C THR A 70 15.31 -3.90 -3.86
N ASP A 71 16.04 -3.57 -4.91
CA ASP A 71 17.47 -3.27 -4.84
C ASP A 71 17.77 -1.81 -4.41
N ALA A 72 19.04 -1.40 -4.50
CA ALA A 72 19.48 -0.05 -4.12
C ALA A 72 18.90 1.09 -4.98
N SER A 73 18.32 0.76 -6.13
CA SER A 73 17.59 1.69 -7.00
C SER A 73 16.08 1.58 -6.84
N GLY A 74 15.60 0.79 -5.87
CA GLY A 74 14.17 0.51 -5.68
C GLY A 74 13.63 -0.45 -6.73
N PHE A 75 14.49 -1.03 -7.58
CA PHE A 75 14.08 -1.90 -8.66
C PHE A 75 13.76 -3.31 -8.15
N TYR A 76 12.73 -3.93 -8.71
CA TYR A 76 12.40 -5.33 -8.48
C TYR A 76 12.17 -6.07 -9.80
N TYR A 77 12.39 -7.37 -9.75
CA TYR A 77 12.17 -8.30 -10.85
C TYR A 77 11.51 -9.58 -10.32
N ILE A 78 10.43 -10.00 -10.97
CA ILE A 78 9.71 -11.23 -10.68
C ILE A 78 9.57 -12.00 -11.98
N GLU A 79 9.99 -13.27 -11.96
CA GLU A 79 9.76 -14.22 -13.05
C GLU A 79 9.02 -15.43 -12.49
N PHE A 80 7.91 -15.80 -13.12
CA PHE A 80 7.04 -16.85 -12.62
C PHE A 80 6.43 -17.67 -13.75
N PRO A 81 6.08 -18.95 -13.50
CA PRO A 81 5.53 -19.83 -14.52
C PRO A 81 4.20 -19.32 -15.06
N ARG A 82 3.99 -19.48 -16.36
CA ARG A 82 2.72 -19.19 -17.00
C ARG A 82 1.65 -20.19 -16.53
N LYS A 83 0.54 -19.66 -16.02
CA LYS A 83 -0.65 -20.44 -15.64
C LYS A 83 -1.94 -19.76 -16.10
N GLN A 84 -3.04 -20.52 -16.09
CA GLN A 84 -4.38 -19.97 -16.27
C GLN A 84 -4.89 -19.39 -14.94
N ALA A 85 -4.43 -18.18 -14.61
CA ALA A 85 -4.98 -17.40 -13.52
C ALA A 85 -6.18 -16.55 -14.00
N LEU A 86 -7.08 -16.24 -13.07
CA LEU A 86 -8.20 -15.32 -13.23
C LEU A 86 -7.78 -13.89 -12.92
N SER A 87 -6.91 -13.72 -11.94
CA SER A 87 -6.36 -12.45 -11.50
C SER A 87 -4.99 -12.68 -10.86
N TYR A 88 -4.13 -11.68 -10.94
CA TYR A 88 -2.91 -11.58 -10.15
C TYR A 88 -3.06 -10.41 -9.18
N ARG A 89 -2.34 -10.46 -8.07
CA ARG A 89 -2.29 -9.38 -7.09
C ARG A 89 -0.86 -9.14 -6.68
N ILE A 90 -0.40 -7.91 -6.82
CA ILE A 90 0.92 -7.50 -6.37
C ILE A 90 0.76 -6.64 -5.13
N GLY A 91 1.60 -6.88 -4.12
CA GLY A 91 1.48 -6.24 -2.83
C GLY A 91 2.80 -5.89 -2.19
N ILE A 92 2.74 -4.86 -1.35
CA ILE A 92 3.81 -4.43 -0.46
C ILE A 92 3.21 -4.28 0.93
N LEU A 93 3.77 -5.00 1.89
CA LEU A 93 3.42 -4.87 3.30
C LEU A 93 4.68 -4.56 4.12
N GLU A 94 5.05 -3.28 4.15
CA GLU A 94 6.20 -2.80 4.89
C GLU A 94 5.75 -2.05 6.16
N ASP A 95 6.44 -2.29 7.28
CA ASP A 95 6.10 -1.63 8.54
C ASP A 95 6.35 -0.12 8.49
N GLY A 96 5.46 0.66 9.07
CA GLY A 96 5.50 2.12 8.97
C GLY A 96 5.08 2.68 7.60
N TRP A 97 4.63 1.86 6.65
CA TRP A 97 4.09 2.30 5.35
C TRP A 97 2.63 1.90 5.18
N PHE A 98 1.88 2.64 4.36
CA PHE A 98 0.56 2.20 3.93
C PHE A 98 0.69 0.99 3.00
N PRO A 99 -0.12 -0.06 3.20
CA PRO A 99 -0.06 -1.25 2.36
C PRO A 99 -0.45 -0.89 0.93
N VAL A 100 0.25 -1.46 -0.03
CA VAL A 100 -0.14 -1.44 -1.44
C VAL A 100 -0.66 -2.82 -1.79
N LEU A 101 -1.81 -2.88 -2.48
CA LEU A 101 -2.41 -4.12 -2.90
C LEU A 101 -3.19 -3.91 -4.19
N ASP A 102 -2.55 -4.18 -5.32
CA ASP A 102 -3.09 -3.88 -6.64
C ASP A 102 -3.39 -5.16 -7.42
N GLU A 103 -4.54 -5.20 -8.07
CA GLU A 103 -4.93 -6.30 -8.96
C GLU A 103 -4.39 -6.08 -10.38
N ILE A 104 -3.86 -7.13 -10.98
CA ILE A 104 -3.30 -7.15 -12.33
C ILE A 104 -4.08 -8.15 -13.18
N GLU A 105 -4.62 -7.68 -14.31
CA GLU A 105 -5.34 -8.55 -15.25
C GLU A 105 -4.37 -9.51 -15.97
N PRO A 106 -4.68 -10.82 -16.07
CA PRO A 106 -3.81 -11.79 -16.75
C PRO A 106 -3.55 -11.50 -18.23
N ASN A 107 -4.41 -10.71 -18.88
CA ASN A 107 -4.30 -10.34 -20.30
C ASN A 107 -3.17 -9.33 -20.58
N LEU A 108 -2.60 -8.71 -19.55
CA LEU A 108 -1.49 -7.76 -19.67
C LEU A 108 -0.16 -8.47 -19.91
N PHE A 109 -0.06 -9.75 -19.55
CA PHE A 109 1.17 -10.52 -19.69
C PHE A 109 1.35 -11.05 -21.11
N THR A 110 2.55 -10.85 -21.65
CA THR A 110 3.02 -11.54 -22.85
C THR A 110 4.20 -12.45 -22.44
N PRO A 111 4.18 -13.76 -22.78
CA PRO A 111 5.26 -14.67 -22.42
C PRO A 111 6.65 -14.15 -22.82
N ASP A 112 7.61 -14.25 -21.91
CA ASP A 112 9.01 -13.78 -22.02
C ASP A 112 9.18 -12.28 -22.33
N VAL A 113 8.11 -11.48 -22.24
CA VAL A 113 8.15 -10.02 -22.41
C VAL A 113 7.88 -9.37 -21.05
N PRO A 114 8.80 -8.55 -20.52
CA PRO A 114 8.58 -7.85 -19.28
C PRO A 114 7.34 -6.95 -19.32
N PHE A 115 6.53 -7.05 -18.28
CA PHE A 115 5.47 -6.10 -17.95
C PHE A 115 6.00 -5.10 -16.93
N ASP A 116 6.23 -3.86 -17.39
CA ASP A 116 6.69 -2.77 -16.52
C ASP A 116 5.55 -2.34 -15.60
N TYR A 117 5.76 -2.46 -14.29
CA TYR A 117 4.79 -2.10 -13.26
C TYR A 117 5.49 -1.34 -12.13
N ASN A 118 5.28 -0.03 -12.03
CA ASN A 118 5.90 0.77 -10.96
C ASN A 118 4.91 0.97 -9.81
N ILE A 119 5.40 0.90 -8.59
CA ILE A 119 4.60 1.02 -7.37
C ILE A 119 5.01 2.31 -6.63
N ILE A 120 4.02 3.07 -6.19
CA ILE A 120 4.24 4.22 -5.30
C ILE A 120 3.69 3.82 -3.92
N THR A 121 4.49 4.00 -2.88
CA THR A 121 4.09 3.75 -1.49
C THR A 121 4.25 4.99 -0.63
N THR A 122 3.43 5.09 0.42
CA THR A 122 3.33 6.28 1.26
C THR A 122 3.73 5.92 2.70
N PRO A 123 4.70 6.63 3.31
CA PRO A 123 5.07 6.38 4.69
C PRO A 123 3.98 6.90 5.63
N LYS A 124 3.77 6.22 6.75
CA LYS A 124 2.82 6.63 7.80
C LYS A 124 3.44 7.64 8.75
N ALA A 125 2.58 8.40 9.41
CA ALA A 125 2.88 9.13 10.65
C ALA A 125 1.71 8.94 11.61
N ASP A 126 2.02 8.99 12.90
CA ASP A 126 1.03 8.96 13.98
C ASP A 126 0.73 10.38 14.44
N LEU A 127 -0.54 10.65 14.73
CA LEU A 127 -0.99 11.92 15.29
C LEU A 127 -1.85 11.66 16.51
N ASP A 128 -1.39 12.17 17.65
CA ASP A 128 -2.17 12.25 18.87
C ASP A 128 -2.77 13.65 19.02
N ILE A 129 -4.04 13.71 19.41
CA ILE A 129 -4.70 14.94 19.77
C ILE A 129 -5.16 14.81 21.21
N SER A 130 -4.57 15.62 22.07
CA SER A 130 -4.84 15.64 23.50
C SER A 130 -5.55 16.94 23.86
N VAL A 131 -6.66 16.83 24.59
CA VAL A 131 -7.51 17.94 25.02
C VAL A 131 -7.61 17.93 26.53
N PHE A 132 -7.22 19.04 27.15
CA PHE A 132 -7.18 19.22 28.60
C PHE A 132 -7.92 20.50 29.01
N ASN A 133 -8.77 20.40 30.01
CA ASN A 133 -9.29 21.57 30.72
C ASN A 133 -8.42 21.83 31.97
N THR A 134 -7.92 23.05 32.12
CA THR A 134 -7.00 23.42 33.21
C THR A 134 -7.56 24.53 34.09
N ALA A 135 -7.14 24.55 35.37
CA ALA A 135 -7.68 25.51 36.32
C ALA A 135 -7.36 26.98 35.93
N PRO A 136 -8.32 27.92 36.06
CA PRO A 136 -9.67 27.72 36.64
C PRO A 136 -10.64 27.04 35.66
N SER A 137 -11.25 25.93 36.08
CA SER A 137 -12.19 25.15 35.26
C SER A 137 -13.59 25.08 35.89
N ASN A 138 -14.63 24.95 35.06
CA ASN A 138 -16.03 24.80 35.44
C ASN A 138 -16.75 23.73 34.61
N GLU A 139 -17.87 23.24 35.13
CA GLU A 139 -18.73 22.24 34.46
C GLU A 139 -19.35 22.73 33.14
N THR A 140 -19.34 24.04 32.90
CA THR A 140 -19.90 24.65 31.69
C THR A 140 -18.84 24.98 30.64
N ASP A 141 -17.55 24.81 30.96
CA ASP A 141 -16.46 25.07 30.02
C ASP A 141 -16.63 24.17 28.81
N LYS A 142 -16.33 24.71 27.64
CA LYS A 142 -16.61 24.04 26.37
C LYS A 142 -15.51 24.31 25.37
N MET A 143 -14.92 23.22 24.87
CA MET A 143 -13.95 23.23 23.78
C MET A 143 -14.49 22.44 22.60
N ILE A 144 -14.30 22.99 21.41
CA ILE A 144 -14.62 22.31 20.15
C ILE A 144 -13.33 22.18 19.34
N VAL A 145 -13.02 20.96 18.90
CA VAL A 145 -11.82 20.67 18.10
C VAL A 145 -12.22 20.00 16.79
N ARG A 146 -11.53 20.34 15.71
CA ARG A 146 -11.70 19.70 14.41
C ARG A 146 -10.41 19.71 13.60
N LEU A 147 -10.07 18.57 13.00
CA LEU A 147 -9.04 18.50 11.96
C LEU A 147 -9.62 19.03 10.64
N LEU A 148 -8.80 19.75 9.88
CA LEU A 148 -9.25 20.49 8.69
C LEU A 148 -8.92 19.79 7.36
N LYS A 149 -8.24 18.64 7.41
CA LYS A 149 -7.81 17.93 6.20
C LYS A 149 -8.01 16.43 6.32
N THR A 150 -8.50 15.82 5.24
CA THR A 150 -8.49 14.37 5.01
C THR A 150 -7.35 14.00 4.06
N TYR A 151 -6.88 12.76 4.16
CA TYR A 151 -5.89 12.18 3.22
C TYR A 151 -6.46 10.95 2.52
N ASP A 152 -7.76 11.00 2.21
CA ASP A 152 -8.53 9.96 1.53
C ASP A 152 -8.27 8.57 2.13
N GLU A 153 -7.81 7.60 1.33
CA GLU A 153 -7.55 6.21 1.74
C GLU A 153 -6.32 6.05 2.64
N TYR A 154 -5.46 7.07 2.73
CA TYR A 154 -4.22 7.05 3.50
C TYR A 154 -4.35 7.70 4.88
N SER A 155 -5.52 7.68 5.49
CA SER A 155 -5.71 8.26 6.83
C SER A 155 -6.89 7.65 7.60
N SER A 156 -6.70 7.46 8.90
CA SER A 156 -7.79 7.20 9.84
C SER A 156 -8.28 8.45 10.56
N CYS A 157 -7.65 9.60 10.31
CA CYS A 157 -8.08 10.89 10.86
C CYS A 157 -9.38 11.34 10.18
N ASP A 158 -10.43 11.53 10.98
CA ASP A 158 -11.67 12.16 10.56
C ASP A 158 -11.61 13.68 10.69
N THR A 159 -12.56 14.37 10.05
CA THR A 159 -12.73 15.83 10.17
C THR A 159 -14.05 16.16 10.85
N GLU A 160 -14.53 15.32 11.75
CA GLU A 160 -15.74 15.58 12.52
C GLU A 160 -15.48 16.64 13.60
N TRP A 161 -16.54 17.36 13.96
CA TRP A 161 -16.49 18.27 15.10
C TRP A 161 -16.55 17.46 16.39
N ARG A 162 -15.54 17.59 17.23
CA ARG A 162 -15.49 16.97 18.56
C ARG A 162 -15.73 18.05 19.62
N VAL A 163 -16.68 17.80 20.50
CA VAL A 163 -17.12 18.76 21.52
C VAL A 163 -16.81 18.18 22.89
N PHE A 164 -16.10 18.94 23.71
CA PHE A 164 -15.70 18.61 25.07
C PHE A 164 -16.36 19.60 26.02
N ILE A 165 -17.04 19.09 27.06
CA ILE A 165 -17.76 19.90 28.05
C ILE A 165 -17.46 19.36 29.44
N GLY A 166 -17.06 20.22 30.37
CA GLY A 166 -16.85 19.88 31.77
C GLY A 166 -15.50 20.34 32.32
N ALA A 167 -15.38 20.31 33.65
CA ALA A 167 -14.22 20.81 34.38
C ALA A 167 -13.00 19.86 34.36
N ASP A 168 -13.26 18.56 34.19
CA ASP A 168 -12.28 17.47 34.34
C ASP A 168 -11.92 16.80 33.00
N ILE A 169 -11.89 17.57 31.90
CA ILE A 169 -11.54 17.01 30.59
C ILE A 169 -10.04 16.71 30.53
N ASP A 170 -9.72 15.43 30.32
CA ASP A 170 -8.40 14.88 30.00
C ASP A 170 -8.62 13.69 29.06
N THR A 171 -8.56 13.98 27.75
CA THR A 171 -8.81 12.95 26.73
C THR A 171 -7.81 13.04 25.61
N THR A 172 -7.43 11.88 25.06
CA THR A 172 -6.58 11.79 23.88
C THR A 172 -7.22 10.83 22.88
N TRP A 173 -7.14 11.18 21.61
CA TRP A 173 -7.39 10.23 20.52
C TRP A 173 -6.26 10.27 19.51
N SER A 174 -6.05 9.14 18.86
CA SER A 174 -4.96 8.95 17.91
C SER A 174 -5.52 8.62 16.53
N CYS A 175 -4.81 9.03 15.49
CA CYS A 175 -5.05 8.61 14.13
C CYS A 175 -3.75 8.50 13.35
N ILE A 176 -3.79 7.77 12.24
CA ILE A 176 -2.68 7.65 11.29
C ILE A 176 -2.97 8.46 10.04
N LEU A 177 -1.93 8.99 9.42
CA LEU A 177 -2.00 9.79 8.20
C LEU A 177 -0.68 9.64 7.40
N PRO A 178 -0.56 10.20 6.19
CA PRO A 178 0.71 10.24 5.47
C PRO A 178 1.75 11.02 6.28
N GLY A 179 3.00 10.57 6.23
CA GLY A 179 4.13 11.30 6.80
C GLY A 179 4.60 12.45 5.91
N ASN A 180 5.37 13.35 6.50
CA ASN A 180 5.89 14.59 5.91
C ASN A 180 4.80 15.55 5.39
N VAL A 181 3.69 15.63 6.11
CA VAL A 181 2.57 16.52 5.78
C VAL A 181 2.19 17.40 6.96
N TRP A 182 1.55 18.53 6.66
CA TRP A 182 0.93 19.39 7.68
C TRP A 182 -0.50 18.96 7.94
N MET A 183 -0.86 18.72 9.19
CA MET A 183 -2.25 18.55 9.62
C MET A 183 -2.78 19.88 10.19
N PRO A 184 -3.58 20.64 9.43
CA PRO A 184 -4.25 21.82 9.96
C PRO A 184 -5.42 21.42 10.87
N TYR A 185 -5.65 22.21 11.91
CA TYR A 185 -6.75 22.01 12.86
C TYR A 185 -7.33 23.37 13.30
N ILE A 186 -8.57 23.32 13.79
CA ILE A 186 -9.26 24.45 14.39
C ILE A 186 -9.70 24.08 15.80
N THR A 187 -9.55 25.02 16.72
CA THR A 187 -10.12 24.96 18.06
C THR A 187 -11.02 26.16 18.29
N ILE A 188 -12.11 25.93 19.01
CA ILE A 188 -13.08 26.97 19.40
C ILE A 188 -13.32 26.80 20.89
N ASP A 189 -12.79 27.74 21.67
CA ASP A 189 -13.05 27.85 23.10
C ASP A 189 -14.31 28.68 23.33
N GLN A 190 -15.33 28.04 23.91
CA GLN A 190 -16.63 28.62 24.27
C GLN A 190 -16.84 28.60 25.79
N THR A 191 -15.76 28.57 26.57
CA THR A 191 -15.81 28.65 28.04
C THR A 191 -16.47 29.94 28.52
N ASP A 192 -16.21 31.06 27.83
CA ASP A 192 -17.02 32.28 27.91
C ASP A 192 -17.86 32.42 26.62
N PRO A 193 -19.18 32.11 26.67
CA PRO A 193 -20.05 32.20 25.49
C PRO A 193 -20.17 33.61 24.90
N GLU A 194 -19.86 34.66 25.67
CA GLU A 194 -19.88 36.05 25.18
C GLU A 194 -18.56 36.43 24.47
N ASN A 195 -17.48 35.67 24.72
CA ASN A 195 -16.14 35.94 24.21
C ASN A 195 -15.48 34.67 23.65
N GLU A 196 -16.12 34.05 22.66
CA GLU A 196 -15.57 32.89 21.96
C GLU A 196 -14.20 33.17 21.34
N THR A 197 -13.25 32.26 21.56
CA THR A 197 -11.91 32.34 20.96
C THR A 197 -11.72 31.20 19.95
N THR A 198 -11.50 31.56 18.69
CA THR A 198 -11.16 30.60 17.62
C THR A 198 -9.67 30.66 17.31
N THR A 199 -9.01 29.50 17.30
CA THR A 199 -7.61 29.36 16.87
C THR A 199 -7.52 28.39 15.70
N ILE A 200 -6.75 28.75 14.68
CA ILE A 200 -6.41 27.87 13.55
C ILE A 200 -4.90 27.73 13.54
N ASP A 201 -4.42 26.49 13.50
CA ASP A 201 -3.01 26.18 13.50
C ASP A 201 -2.75 24.86 12.76
N SER A 202 -1.51 24.41 12.69
CA SER A 202 -1.12 23.17 12.04
C SER A 202 0.08 22.52 12.72
N VAL A 203 0.08 21.19 12.76
CA VAL A 203 1.24 20.40 13.20
C VAL A 203 1.87 19.70 12.01
N TYR A 204 3.21 19.60 12.00
CA TYR A 204 3.93 18.82 10.98
C TYR A 204 4.09 17.38 11.46
N CYS A 205 3.60 16.44 10.67
CA CYS A 205 3.68 15.01 10.95
C CYS A 205 4.85 14.43 10.15
N THR A 206 5.98 14.15 10.79
CA THR A 206 7.14 13.52 10.15
C THR A 206 6.87 12.04 9.85
N SER A 207 7.33 11.54 8.70
CA SER A 207 7.29 10.09 8.40
C SER A 207 7.92 9.27 9.53
N PHE A 208 7.24 8.18 9.89
CA PHE A 208 7.60 7.24 10.97
C PHE A 208 7.70 7.89 12.36
N GLY A 209 7.22 9.12 12.49
CA GLY A 209 7.20 9.85 13.75
C GLY A 209 5.79 9.99 14.30
N GLN A 210 5.74 10.47 15.54
CA GLN A 210 4.51 10.82 16.24
C GLN A 210 4.46 12.34 16.43
N ALA A 211 3.39 12.95 15.94
CA ALA A 211 3.06 14.34 16.19
C ALA A 211 1.99 14.43 17.29
N THR A 212 1.95 15.56 18.00
CA THR A 212 0.95 15.80 19.03
C THR A 212 0.35 17.20 18.88
N ILE A 213 -0.97 17.29 18.85
CA ILE A 213 -1.71 18.53 19.05
C ILE A 213 -2.15 18.56 20.52
N ASN A 214 -1.69 19.57 21.26
CA ASN A 214 -2.10 19.80 22.64
C ASN A 214 -3.07 20.97 22.69
N VAL A 215 -4.34 20.70 22.96
CA VAL A 215 -5.37 21.71 23.18
C VAL A 215 -5.56 21.86 24.67
N VAL A 216 -5.24 23.06 25.17
CA VAL A 216 -5.46 23.43 26.57
C VAL A 216 -6.43 24.60 26.58
N TYR A 217 -7.44 24.51 27.43
CA TYR A 217 -8.41 25.57 27.69
C TYR A 217 -8.75 25.66 29.16
#